data_AF-A0A925R4T4-F1
#
_entry.id   AF-A0A925R4T4-F1
#
_cell.length_a   1.000
_cell.length_b   1.000
_cell.length_c   1.000
_cell.angle_alpha   90.00
_cell.angle_beta   90.00
_cell.angle_gamma   90.00
#
_symmetry.space_group_name_H-M   'P 1'
#
loop_
_entity.id
_entity.type
_entity.pdbx_description
1 polymer ?
#
loop_
_entity_poly.entity_id
_entity_poly.type
_entity_poly.pdbx_seq_one_letter_code
_entity_poly.pdbx_strand_id
1 'polypeptide(L)' 'EIKSDGQFNVVWKTPAPVKAKPWSPYIEGNDKKKDEPEMKK' A
#
# COMPACT_ATOMS: atom_id res chain seq x y z
N GLU A 1 12.66 -7.72 13.22
CA GLU A 1 13.91 -7.46 13.98
C GLU A 1 14.55 -6.18 13.46
N ILE A 2 14.93 -5.29 14.37
CA ILE A 2 15.58 -4.00 14.10
C ILE A 2 17.06 -4.19 14.40
N LYS A 3 17.92 -3.87 13.44
CA LYS A 3 19.37 -3.94 13.61
C LYS A 3 19.86 -2.80 14.51
N SER A 4 21.07 -2.93 15.05
CA SER A 4 21.72 -1.91 15.88
C SER A 4 21.99 -0.58 15.14
N ASP A 5 21.98 -0.60 13.80
CA ASP A 5 22.09 0.57 12.93
C ASP A 5 20.72 1.20 12.58
N GLY A 6 19.62 0.69 13.18
CA GLY A 6 18.25 1.17 12.95
C GLY A 6 17.60 0.65 11.66
N GLN A 7 18.26 -0.23 10.91
CA GLN A 7 17.71 -0.77 9.67
C GLN A 7 16.87 -2.05 9.91
N PHE A 8 15.86 -2.28 9.08
CA PHE A 8 14.98 -3.44 9.18
C PHE A 8 15.45 -4.59 8.30
N ASN A 9 15.36 -5.83 8.79
CA ASN A 9 15.53 -7.02 7.97
C ASN A 9 14.31 -7.23 7.06
N VAL A 10 14.55 -7.49 5.78
CA VAL A 10 13.49 -7.84 4.83
C VAL A 10 13.25 -9.34 4.90
N VAL A 11 12.10 -9.75 5.45
CA VAL A 11 11.73 -11.17 5.62
C VAL A 11 10.79 -11.70 4.54
N TRP A 12 10.21 -10.83 3.71
CA TRP A 12 9.39 -11.22 2.56
C TRP A 12 9.38 -10.13 1.48
N LYS A 13 9.16 -10.51 0.23
CA LYS A 13 9.03 -9.60 -0.93
C LYS A 13 7.93 -10.10 -1.85
N THR A 14 7.28 -9.19 -2.56
CA THR A 14 6.33 -9.55 -3.61
C THR A 14 7.09 -9.97 -4.88
N PRO A 15 6.57 -10.93 -5.68
CA PRO A 15 7.21 -11.34 -6.93
C PRO A 15 7.31 -10.22 -7.98
N ALA A 16 6.39 -9.26 -7.93
CA ALA A 16 6.32 -8.12 -8.83
C ALA A 16 5.87 -6.86 -8.08
N PRO A 17 6.10 -5.66 -8.65
CA PRO A 17 5.54 -4.42 -8.12
C PRO A 17 4.01 -4.51 -8.02
N VAL A 18 3.46 -4.10 -6.88
CA VAL A 18 2.01 -4.08 -6.64
C VAL A 18 1.48 -2.69 -7.02
N LYS A 19 0.54 -2.63 -7.97
CA LYS A 19 -0.14 -1.37 -8.31
C LYS A 19 -1.01 -0.93 -7.13
N ALA A 20 -0.74 0.25 -6.60
CA ALA A 20 -1.54 0.82 -5.54
C ALA A 20 -2.96 1.15 -6.04
N LYS A 21 -3.97 0.77 -5.25
CA LYS A 21 -5.33 1.29 -5.38
C LYS A 21 -5.52 2.37 -4.31
N PRO A 22 -6.21 3.48 -4.62
CA PRO A 22 -6.46 4.54 -3.66
C PRO A 22 -7.36 4.09 -2.50
N TRP A 23 -8.17 3.04 -2.70
CA TRP A 23 -9.09 2.50 -1.70
C TRP A 23 -8.99 0.98 -1.60
N SER A 24 -9.01 0.46 -0.37
CA SER A 24 -9.06 -0.98 -0.12
C SER A 24 -10.50 -1.50 -0.31
N PRO A 25 -10.71 -2.60 -1.06
CA PRO A 25 -12.03 -3.18 -1.27
C PRO A 25 -12.58 -3.91 -0.02
N TYR A 26 -11.76 -4.09 1.01
CA TYR A 26 -12.13 -4.83 2.22
C TYR A 26 -12.62 -3.92 3.35
N ILE A 27 -12.70 -2.61 3.13
CA ILE A 27 -13.16 -1.63 4.12
C ILE A 27 -14.54 -1.15 3.70
N GLU A 28 -15.54 -1.32 4.58
CA GLU A 28 -16.89 -0.84 4.34
C GLU A 28 -16.91 0.66 4.04
N GLY A 29 -17.64 1.06 3.00
CA GLY A 29 -17.76 2.46 2.57
C GLY A 29 -16.69 2.91 1.57
N ASN A 30 -15.72 2.06 1.22
CA ASN A 30 -14.83 2.31 0.09
C ASN A 30 -15.44 1.95 -1.27
N ASP A 31 -16.54 1.19 -1.31
CA ASP A 31 -17.20 0.77 -2.56
C ASP A 31 -17.70 1.93 -3.42
N LYS A 32 -17.93 3.10 -2.79
CA LYS A 32 -18.42 4.31 -3.44
C LYS A 32 -17.31 5.28 -3.83
N LYS A 33 -16.05 4.95 -3.53
CA LYS A 33 -14.91 5.84 -3.76
C LYS A 33 -14.27 5.54 -5.10
N LYS A 34 -13.74 6.58 -5.75
CA LYS A 34 -13.16 6.48 -7.09
C LYS A 34 -11.86 5.67 -7.07
N ASP A 35 -11.73 4.74 -8.01
CA ASP A 35 -10.49 3.96 -8.23
C ASP A 35 -9.32 4.78 -8.77
N GLU A 36 -9.59 6.02 -9.20
CA GLU A 36 -8.57 6.95 -9.67
C GLU A 36 -8.16 7.92 -8.57
N PRO A 37 -6.85 8.20 -8.42
CA PRO A 37 -6.38 9.20 -7.47
C PRO A 37 -6.95 10.56 -7.84
N GLU A 38 -7.42 11.33 -6.85
CA GLU A 38 -7.76 12.73 -7.07
C GLU A 38 -6.49 13.47 -7.50
N MET A 39 -6.40 13.79 -8.79
CA MET A 39 -5.42 14.74 -9.30
C MET A 39 -5.76 16.10 -8.70
N LYS A 40 -5.17 16.42 -7.56
CA LYS A 40 -5.11 17.81 -7.09
C LYS A 40 -4.26 18.56 -8.12
N LYS A 41 -4.94 19.39 -8.92
CA LYS A 41 -4.34 20.29 -9.90
C LYS A 41 -3.55 21.39 -9.19
#